data_AF-A0A9F2RCM1-F1
#
_entry.id   AF-A0A9F2RCM1-F1
#
_cell.length_a   1.000
_cell.length_b   1.000
_cell.length_c   1.000
_cell.angle_alpha   90.00
_cell.angle_beta   90.00
_cell.angle_gamma   90.00
#
_symmetry.space_group_name_H-M   'P 1'
#
loop_
_entity.id
_entity.type
_entity.pdbx_description
1 polymer ?
#
loop_
_entity_poly.entity_id
_entity_poly.type
_entity_poly.pdbx_seq_one_letter_code
_entity_poly.pdbx_strand_id
1 'polypeptide(L)'
;MTLVACFTVTVCAGFQSPGFSDKIVLKAELQLDSLKTKGAVKRTLFLDYHQSQHVFSFTLSTQNWLTCRNFVVYLRDETEFRDKLSPINISLNYRLDESTFSDGLLVNPVLNYYQENRLEEQAYILVDCGEDNVCIPDLRLSVMPDRDQIVIGEENYLMLTVNSRNEGEGAYEAELHIKIPPEADYTGVERNNKALRVLSCDYKMENETRTVICDLGNPMAAGTNFSAGIRFTVQHLENPELSIQFQLQVRSSNKINPNSNLVEFKIDISAIAQVQIRGVSHPPQIVLPIHNWKPKDEPTKEDEIGPLVEHIYELHNIGPSAINDTVLYVEWPVLSKTELLLYILHIQTHGPLQCQTSSAINSLEVK
;
A
#
# COMPACT_ATOMS: atom_id res chain seq x y z
N MET A 1 -9.28 -16.10 52.19
CA MET A 1 -10.25 -15.92 51.09
C MET A 1 -9.51 -15.10 50.04
N THR A 2 -9.12 -15.72 48.93
CA THR A 2 -8.31 -15.07 47.88
C THR A 2 -9.25 -14.33 46.94
N LEU A 3 -9.08 -13.02 46.80
CA LEU A 3 -9.81 -12.21 45.81
C LEU A 3 -9.19 -12.47 44.43
N VAL A 4 -10.01 -12.69 43.42
CA VAL A 4 -9.59 -12.91 42.03
C VAL A 4 -10.31 -11.95 41.11
N ALA A 5 -9.62 -11.46 40.08
CA ALA A 5 -10.25 -10.65 39.04
C ALA A 5 -11.09 -11.56 38.13
N CYS A 6 -12.37 -11.24 37.94
CA CYS A 6 -13.28 -12.05 37.12
C CYS A 6 -14.13 -11.21 36.17
N PHE A 7 -14.56 -11.84 35.07
CA PHE A 7 -15.49 -11.31 34.09
C PHE A 7 -16.50 -12.38 33.67
N THR A 8 -17.60 -11.94 33.06
CA THR A 8 -18.69 -12.84 32.65
C THR A 8 -18.67 -13.05 31.14
N VAL A 9 -18.66 -14.30 30.71
CA VAL A 9 -18.86 -14.69 29.32
C VAL A 9 -20.31 -15.12 29.16
N THR A 10 -21.05 -14.40 28.32
CA THR A 10 -22.46 -14.70 28.03
C THR A 10 -22.58 -15.38 26.68
N VAL A 11 -23.03 -16.63 26.67
CA VAL A 11 -23.29 -17.38 25.44
C VAL A 11 -24.79 -17.35 25.19
N CYS A 12 -25.20 -16.84 24.04
CA CYS A 12 -26.59 -16.80 23.61
C CYS A 12 -26.77 -17.62 22.33
N ALA A 13 -27.85 -18.39 22.26
CA ALA A 13 -28.20 -19.16 21.08
C ALA A 13 -29.71 -19.09 20.82
N GLY A 14 -30.06 -19.02 19.54
CA GLY A 14 -31.42 -19.07 19.03
C GLY A 14 -31.42 -19.88 17.73
N PHE A 15 -32.57 -20.47 17.39
CA PHE A 15 -32.70 -21.22 16.15
C PHE A 15 -34.03 -20.95 15.48
N GLN A 16 -34.04 -21.07 14.17
CA GLN A 16 -35.24 -21.04 13.34
C GLN A 16 -35.22 -22.28 12.46
N SER A 17 -36.32 -23.04 12.47
CA SER A 17 -36.47 -24.26 11.68
C SER A 17 -37.74 -24.17 10.84
N PRO A 18 -37.69 -24.45 9.53
CA PRO A 18 -38.89 -24.64 8.72
C PRO A 18 -39.54 -25.99 9.07
N GLY A 19 -40.31 -26.00 10.16
CA GLY A 19 -41.38 -27.00 10.40
C GLY A 19 -40.98 -28.37 10.94
N PHE A 20 -39.82 -28.54 11.58
CA PHE A 20 -39.32 -29.89 11.93
C PHE A 20 -39.21 -30.23 13.43
N SER A 21 -38.99 -29.26 14.32
CA SER A 21 -38.99 -29.52 15.78
C SER A 21 -39.20 -28.24 16.60
N ASP A 22 -40.02 -28.33 17.64
CA ASP A 22 -40.22 -27.24 18.62
C ASP A 22 -39.06 -27.10 19.62
N LYS A 23 -38.18 -28.11 19.69
CA LYS A 23 -37.03 -28.14 20.60
C LYS A 23 -35.83 -28.82 19.97
N ILE A 24 -34.65 -28.22 20.15
CA ILE A 24 -33.37 -28.83 19.77
C ILE A 24 -32.38 -28.74 20.92
N VAL A 25 -31.42 -29.64 20.96
CA VAL A 25 -30.30 -29.58 21.91
C VAL A 25 -29.00 -29.39 21.14
N LEU A 26 -28.28 -28.34 21.49
CA LEU A 26 -26.92 -28.08 21.01
C LEU A 26 -25.93 -28.52 22.08
N LYS A 27 -24.89 -29.25 21.70
CA LYS A 27 -23.73 -29.49 22.53
C LYS A 27 -22.65 -28.49 22.17
N ALA A 28 -22.36 -27.58 23.10
CA ALA A 28 -21.38 -26.52 22.92
C ALA A 28 -20.16 -26.74 23.80
N GLU A 29 -19.02 -26.30 23.32
CA GLU A 29 -17.73 -26.31 23.99
C GLU A 29 -17.18 -24.89 23.98
N LEU A 30 -16.99 -24.32 25.17
CA LEU A 30 -16.38 -23.01 25.37
C LEU A 30 -14.95 -23.19 25.85
N GLN A 31 -14.00 -22.66 25.09
CA GLN A 31 -12.56 -22.72 25.36
C GLN A 31 -12.02 -21.31 25.65
N LEU A 32 -11.33 -21.18 26.78
CA LEU A 32 -10.71 -19.96 27.23
C LEU A 32 -9.22 -19.94 26.85
N ASP A 33 -8.73 -18.78 26.44
CA ASP A 33 -7.34 -18.54 26.03
C ASP A 33 -6.88 -19.52 24.94
N SER A 34 -7.73 -19.73 23.92
CA SER A 34 -7.61 -20.82 22.93
C SER A 34 -6.35 -20.72 22.04
N LEU A 35 -5.87 -19.50 21.78
CA LEU A 35 -4.66 -19.24 20.98
C LEU A 35 -3.35 -19.63 21.68
N LYS A 36 -3.36 -19.86 23.00
CA LYS A 36 -2.18 -20.38 23.71
C LYS A 36 -1.91 -21.82 23.31
N THR A 37 -0.67 -22.10 22.86
CA THR A 37 -0.20 -23.41 22.44
C THR A 37 -0.46 -24.49 23.49
N LYS A 38 -0.66 -25.74 23.05
CA LYS A 38 -0.87 -26.88 23.95
C LYS A 38 0.33 -27.01 24.89
N GLY A 39 0.13 -26.78 26.19
CA GLY A 39 1.16 -26.82 27.23
C GLY A 39 1.54 -25.44 27.80
N ALA A 40 1.17 -24.33 27.16
CA ALA A 40 1.31 -23.00 27.75
C ALA A 40 0.25 -22.78 28.86
N VAL A 41 0.61 -21.96 29.86
CA VAL A 41 -0.30 -21.62 30.97
C VAL A 41 -1.51 -20.86 30.41
N LYS A 42 -2.70 -21.44 30.59
CA LYS A 42 -3.97 -20.76 30.30
C LYS A 42 -4.22 -19.72 31.38
N ARG A 43 -4.34 -18.45 30.99
CA ARG A 43 -4.39 -17.32 31.93
C ARG A 43 -5.74 -17.19 32.62
N THR A 44 -6.80 -17.67 31.99
CA THR A 44 -8.17 -17.60 32.51
C THR A 44 -8.77 -18.98 32.69
N LEU A 45 -9.58 -19.13 33.74
CA LEU A 45 -10.30 -20.37 34.06
C LEU A 45 -11.74 -20.08 34.47
N PHE A 46 -12.64 -21.04 34.25
CA PHE A 46 -13.99 -20.96 34.80
C PHE A 46 -13.96 -21.00 36.32
N LEU A 47 -14.72 -20.12 36.98
CA LEU A 47 -14.75 -20.01 38.43
C LEU A 47 -15.27 -21.27 39.12
N ASP A 48 -16.31 -21.90 38.57
CA ASP A 48 -16.95 -23.07 39.19
C ASP A 48 -16.16 -24.37 38.97
N TYR A 49 -15.44 -24.48 37.85
CA TYR A 49 -14.80 -25.73 37.41
C TYR A 49 -13.27 -25.71 37.51
N HIS A 50 -12.67 -24.52 37.64
CA HIS A 50 -11.23 -24.29 37.59
C HIS A 50 -10.53 -24.92 36.36
N GLN A 51 -11.23 -24.99 35.23
CA GLN A 51 -10.72 -25.48 33.95
C GLN A 51 -10.78 -24.38 32.89
N SER A 52 -9.96 -24.51 31.84
CA SER A 52 -9.96 -23.57 30.69
C SER A 52 -10.92 -23.99 29.59
N GLN A 53 -11.63 -25.11 29.75
CA GLN A 53 -12.59 -25.63 28.79
C GLN A 53 -13.83 -26.12 29.53
N HIS A 54 -15.00 -25.91 28.95
CA HIS A 54 -16.25 -26.39 29.50
C HIS A 54 -17.20 -26.81 28.38
N VAL A 55 -17.74 -28.03 28.50
CA VAL A 55 -18.71 -28.59 27.57
C VAL A 55 -20.08 -28.59 28.24
N PHE A 56 -21.08 -28.03 27.56
CA PHE A 56 -22.44 -27.91 28.08
C PHE A 56 -23.47 -28.13 26.97
N SER A 57 -24.69 -28.50 27.38
CA SER A 57 -25.82 -28.64 26.46
C SER A 57 -26.77 -27.45 26.57
N PHE A 58 -27.14 -26.88 25.43
CA PHE A 58 -28.14 -25.82 25.25
C PHE A 58 -29.42 -26.41 24.71
N THR A 59 -30.47 -26.43 25.53
CA THR A 59 -31.81 -26.75 25.04
C THR A 59 -32.47 -25.48 24.53
N LEU A 60 -32.76 -25.44 23.24
CA LEU A 60 -33.45 -24.33 22.59
C LEU A 60 -34.87 -24.74 22.27
N SER A 61 -35.80 -23.78 22.32
CA SER A 61 -37.20 -23.99 21.92
C SER A 61 -37.68 -22.89 21.00
N THR A 62 -38.56 -23.22 20.04
CA THR A 62 -39.19 -22.26 19.13
C THR A 62 -40.02 -21.19 19.85
N GLN A 63 -40.44 -21.44 21.09
CA GLN A 63 -41.18 -20.49 21.92
C GLN A 63 -40.28 -19.36 22.50
N ASN A 64 -38.99 -19.62 22.68
CA ASN A 64 -38.02 -18.64 23.17
C ASN A 64 -36.98 -18.36 22.08
N TRP A 65 -37.13 -17.21 21.43
CA TRP A 65 -36.29 -16.79 20.30
C TRP A 65 -34.78 -16.75 20.63
N LEU A 66 -34.42 -16.50 21.90
CA LEU A 66 -33.05 -16.44 22.37
C LEU A 66 -32.94 -17.02 23.78
N THR A 67 -32.01 -17.95 23.97
CA THR A 67 -31.64 -18.47 25.30
C THR A 67 -30.19 -18.09 25.57
N CYS A 68 -29.88 -17.60 26.76
CA CYS A 68 -28.53 -17.22 27.16
C CYS A 68 -28.08 -17.95 28.43
N ARG A 69 -26.77 -18.22 28.54
CA ARG A 69 -26.12 -18.72 29.75
C ARG A 69 -24.86 -17.92 30.03
N ASN A 70 -24.66 -17.64 31.31
CA ASN A 70 -23.53 -16.86 31.79
C ASN A 70 -22.52 -17.79 32.44
N PHE A 71 -21.25 -17.57 32.14
CA PHE A 71 -20.12 -18.26 32.74
C PHE A 71 -19.20 -17.24 33.39
N VAL A 72 -18.96 -17.38 34.68
CA VAL A 72 -18.00 -16.52 35.39
C VAL A 72 -16.60 -17.10 35.18
N VAL A 73 -15.72 -16.27 34.66
CA VAL A 73 -14.34 -16.61 34.33
C VAL A 73 -13.43 -15.71 35.17
N TYR A 74 -12.40 -16.28 35.78
CA TYR A 74 -11.41 -15.51 36.52
C TYR A 74 -10.04 -15.57 35.85
N LEU A 75 -9.29 -14.49 35.98
CA LEU A 75 -7.89 -14.39 35.63
C LEU A 75 -7.05 -14.96 36.78
N ARG A 76 -6.07 -15.81 36.44
CA ARG A 76 -5.11 -16.37 37.40
C ARG A 76 -4.27 -15.26 38.05
N ASP A 77 -3.51 -15.62 39.08
CA ASP A 77 -2.62 -14.67 39.73
C ASP A 77 -1.51 -14.21 38.76
N GLU A 78 -1.11 -12.94 38.86
CA GLU A 78 -0.08 -12.36 37.98
C GLU A 78 1.26 -13.08 38.06
N THR A 79 1.55 -13.78 39.16
CA THR A 79 2.77 -14.57 39.33
C THR A 79 2.75 -15.88 38.54
N GLU A 80 1.58 -16.36 38.11
CA GLU A 80 1.42 -17.63 37.40
C GLU A 80 1.66 -17.52 35.89
N PHE A 81 1.61 -16.31 35.32
CA PHE A 81 1.81 -16.09 33.89
C PHE A 81 2.53 -14.78 33.62
N ARG A 82 3.43 -14.79 32.63
CA ARG A 82 4.20 -13.60 32.24
C ARG A 82 3.54 -12.76 31.16
N ASP A 83 2.70 -13.40 30.35
CA ASP A 83 2.11 -12.77 29.18
C ASP A 83 0.83 -12.02 29.54
N LYS A 84 0.99 -10.71 29.74
CA LYS A 84 -0.11 -9.77 29.99
C LYS A 84 -0.58 -9.04 28.73
N LEU A 85 0.08 -9.27 27.59
CA LEU A 85 -0.08 -8.45 26.39
C LEU A 85 -0.95 -9.12 25.32
N SER A 86 -0.80 -10.43 25.14
CA SER A 86 -1.60 -11.16 24.15
C SER A 86 -3.10 -11.16 24.51
N PRO A 87 -4.01 -11.06 23.54
CA PRO A 87 -5.44 -11.16 23.80
C PRO A 87 -5.80 -12.54 24.38
N ILE A 88 -6.77 -12.58 25.28
CA ILE A 88 -7.39 -13.79 25.79
C ILE A 88 -8.50 -14.16 24.81
N ASN A 89 -8.20 -15.10 23.90
CA ASN A 89 -9.17 -15.57 22.91
C ASN A 89 -10.16 -16.55 23.53
N ILE A 90 -11.45 -16.29 23.35
CA ILE A 90 -12.58 -17.08 23.83
C ILE A 90 -13.23 -17.70 22.62
N SER A 91 -13.11 -19.02 22.48
CA SER A 91 -13.66 -19.77 21.34
C SER A 91 -14.87 -20.57 21.78
N LEU A 92 -15.98 -20.43 21.06
CA LEU A 92 -17.17 -21.26 21.21
C LEU A 92 -17.31 -22.16 19.99
N ASN A 93 -17.33 -23.48 20.20
CA ASN A 93 -17.65 -24.45 19.18
C ASN A 93 -18.97 -25.14 19.54
N TYR A 94 -19.89 -25.30 18.59
CA TYR A 94 -21.16 -25.97 18.85
C TYR A 94 -21.52 -26.99 17.78
N ARG A 95 -22.24 -28.02 18.20
CA ARG A 95 -22.79 -29.05 17.33
C ARG A 95 -24.19 -29.43 17.79
N LEU A 96 -24.96 -29.98 16.86
CA LEU A 96 -26.26 -30.55 17.19
C LEU A 96 -26.07 -31.86 17.99
N ASP A 97 -26.89 -32.08 19.02
CA ASP A 97 -26.87 -33.33 19.77
C ASP A 97 -27.78 -34.37 19.12
N GLU A 98 -27.20 -35.18 18.24
CA GLU A 98 -27.89 -36.21 17.46
C GLU A 98 -28.62 -37.26 18.32
N SER A 99 -28.18 -37.46 19.57
CA SER A 99 -28.80 -38.41 20.49
C SER A 99 -30.22 -38.03 20.91
N THR A 100 -30.59 -36.75 20.79
CA THR A 100 -31.91 -36.24 21.18
C THR A 100 -33.01 -36.46 20.13
N PHE A 101 -32.64 -36.97 18.95
CA PHE A 101 -33.57 -37.16 17.83
C PHE A 101 -34.03 -38.63 17.66
N SER A 102 -33.81 -39.49 18.66
CA SER A 102 -34.14 -40.93 18.62
C SER A 102 -35.43 -41.28 19.38
N ASP A 103 -36.54 -41.31 18.64
CA ASP A 103 -37.48 -42.44 18.51
C ASP A 103 -38.62 -42.00 17.56
N GLY A 104 -38.45 -42.20 16.25
CA GLY A 104 -39.52 -42.03 15.25
C GLY A 104 -39.28 -41.07 14.07
N LEU A 105 -38.14 -40.38 13.98
CA LEU A 105 -37.81 -39.49 12.86
C LEU A 105 -37.07 -40.23 11.73
N LEU A 106 -37.50 -40.04 10.47
CA LEU A 106 -36.93 -40.71 9.28
C LEU A 106 -35.60 -40.09 8.82
N VAL A 107 -35.34 -38.82 9.19
CA VAL A 107 -34.15 -38.03 8.82
C VAL A 107 -33.78 -37.12 9.99
N ASN A 108 -32.50 -37.02 10.33
CA ASN A 108 -32.03 -36.11 11.38
C ASN A 108 -31.84 -34.69 10.84
N PRO A 109 -32.13 -33.64 11.62
CA PRO A 109 -31.86 -32.28 11.21
C PRO A 109 -30.35 -32.04 11.16
N VAL A 110 -29.92 -31.15 10.27
CA VAL A 110 -28.52 -30.74 10.12
C VAL A 110 -28.40 -29.22 10.31
N LEU A 111 -27.25 -28.78 10.82
CA LEU A 111 -26.93 -27.35 10.86
C LEU A 111 -26.69 -26.83 9.44
N ASN A 112 -26.93 -25.53 9.23
CA ASN A 112 -26.70 -24.90 7.94
C ASN A 112 -25.20 -24.92 7.60
N TYR A 113 -24.85 -25.52 6.46
CA TYR A 113 -23.47 -25.64 5.98
C TYR A 113 -22.79 -24.28 5.75
N TYR A 114 -23.55 -23.25 5.40
CA TYR A 114 -23.01 -21.91 5.16
C TYR A 114 -22.77 -21.09 6.43
N GLN A 115 -23.13 -21.61 7.61
CA GLN A 115 -22.90 -20.94 8.89
C GLN A 115 -21.71 -21.58 9.61
N GLU A 116 -20.83 -20.72 10.12
CA GLU A 116 -19.71 -21.17 10.95
C GLU A 116 -20.22 -21.76 12.26
N ASN A 117 -19.71 -22.93 12.61
CA ASN A 117 -20.01 -23.61 13.88
C ASN A 117 -19.03 -23.23 15.01
N ARG A 118 -18.10 -22.32 14.70
CA ARG A 118 -17.09 -21.79 15.62
C ARG A 118 -17.16 -20.27 15.62
N LEU A 119 -17.23 -19.70 16.82
CA LEU A 119 -17.21 -18.25 17.05
C LEU A 119 -16.02 -17.93 17.96
N GLU A 120 -15.37 -16.80 17.72
CA GLU A 120 -14.24 -16.33 18.52
C GLU A 120 -14.43 -14.88 18.94
N GLU A 121 -14.12 -14.60 20.20
CA GLU A 121 -14.16 -13.28 20.81
C GLU A 121 -12.90 -13.07 21.65
N GLN A 122 -12.53 -11.82 21.93
CA GLN A 122 -11.26 -11.51 22.61
C GLN A 122 -11.47 -10.60 23.83
N ALA A 123 -10.66 -10.85 24.85
CA ALA A 123 -10.57 -10.00 26.04
C ALA A 123 -9.11 -9.58 26.29
N TYR A 124 -8.92 -8.41 26.88
CA TYR A 124 -7.59 -7.85 27.15
C TYR A 124 -7.36 -7.73 28.65
N ILE A 125 -6.11 -7.95 29.07
CA ILE A 125 -5.68 -7.65 30.44
C ILE A 125 -5.35 -6.16 30.47
N LEU A 126 -6.00 -5.42 31.36
CA LEU A 126 -5.74 -4.00 31.54
C LEU A 126 -4.35 -3.84 32.18
N VAL A 127 -3.47 -3.09 31.51
CA VAL A 127 -2.13 -2.78 32.00
C VAL A 127 -1.97 -1.26 32.01
N ASP A 128 -1.69 -0.70 33.18
CA ASP A 128 -1.37 0.73 33.38
C ASP A 128 -2.44 1.72 32.86
N CYS A 129 -3.74 1.43 33.05
CA CYS A 129 -4.88 2.28 32.64
C CYS A 129 -5.41 3.23 33.74
N GLY A 130 -4.56 3.70 34.64
CA GLY A 130 -4.97 4.63 35.72
C GLY A 130 -5.97 4.05 36.74
N GLU A 131 -6.63 4.94 37.49
CA GLU A 131 -7.58 4.57 38.57
C GLU A 131 -8.99 4.24 38.06
N ASP A 132 -9.35 4.74 36.88
CA ASP A 132 -10.67 4.51 36.27
C ASP A 132 -10.75 3.18 35.51
N ASN A 133 -9.63 2.48 35.34
CA ASN A 133 -9.49 1.23 34.61
C ASN A 133 -9.89 1.34 33.12
N VAL A 134 -9.81 2.54 32.54
CA VAL A 134 -10.15 2.77 31.13
C VAL A 134 -8.96 3.39 30.43
N CYS A 135 -8.24 2.59 29.64
CA CYS A 135 -7.11 3.10 28.86
C CYS A 135 -7.58 4.07 27.76
N ILE A 136 -7.22 5.35 27.89
CA ILE A 136 -7.47 6.41 26.92
C ILE A 136 -6.14 6.78 26.23
N PRO A 137 -5.89 6.30 25.00
CA PRO A 137 -4.68 6.65 24.27
C PRO A 137 -4.79 8.06 23.67
N ASP A 138 -3.63 8.68 23.37
CA ASP A 138 -3.55 9.89 22.53
C ASP A 138 -2.60 9.62 21.37
N LEU A 139 -3.15 9.04 20.30
CA LEU A 139 -2.38 8.62 19.14
C LEU A 139 -2.12 9.81 18.21
N ARG A 140 -0.85 10.07 17.90
CA ARG A 140 -0.41 11.11 16.96
C ARG A 140 0.35 10.51 15.80
N LEU A 141 0.05 11.01 14.60
CA LEU A 141 0.65 10.56 13.36
C LEU A 141 1.19 11.75 12.56
N SER A 142 2.43 11.65 12.10
CA SER A 142 3.03 12.58 11.14
C SER A 142 3.79 11.81 10.07
N VAL A 143 3.78 12.31 8.84
CA VAL A 143 4.35 11.63 7.67
C VAL A 143 5.26 12.60 6.94
N MET A 144 6.43 12.13 6.54
CA MET A 144 7.40 12.91 5.78
C MET A 144 7.96 12.07 4.62
N PRO A 145 7.84 12.51 3.37
CA PRO A 145 8.42 11.80 2.24
C PRO A 145 9.93 12.01 2.16
N ASP A 146 10.62 11.12 1.46
CA ASP A 146 12.03 11.28 1.09
C ASP A 146 12.25 12.14 -0.17
N ARG A 147 11.17 12.43 -0.90
CA ARG A 147 11.15 13.22 -2.15
C ARG A 147 9.96 14.16 -2.16
N ASP A 148 10.15 15.32 -2.80
CA ASP A 148 9.09 16.35 -2.92
C ASP A 148 8.16 16.12 -4.12
N GLN A 149 8.62 15.38 -5.14
CA GLN A 149 7.89 15.16 -6.39
C GLN A 149 8.22 13.79 -7.02
N ILE A 150 7.28 13.30 -7.82
CA ILE A 150 7.41 12.09 -8.65
C ILE A 150 7.66 12.53 -10.10
N VAL A 151 8.63 11.93 -10.79
CA VAL A 151 9.01 12.34 -12.15
C VAL A 151 8.50 11.34 -13.19
N ILE A 152 7.72 11.79 -14.17
CA ILE A 152 7.19 10.92 -15.23
C ILE A 152 8.34 10.34 -16.07
N GLY A 153 8.32 9.01 -16.28
CA GLY A 153 9.29 8.30 -17.10
C GLY A 153 10.50 7.76 -16.33
N GLU A 154 10.62 8.04 -15.02
CA GLU A 154 11.60 7.39 -14.14
C GLU A 154 10.98 6.22 -13.35
N GLU A 155 11.84 5.31 -12.89
CA GLU A 155 11.48 4.40 -11.80
C GLU A 155 11.39 5.18 -10.49
N ASN A 156 10.16 5.49 -10.06
CA ASN A 156 9.93 6.28 -8.87
C ASN A 156 9.77 5.38 -7.64
N TYR A 157 10.81 5.35 -6.83
CA TYR A 157 10.78 4.79 -5.49
C TYR A 157 10.45 5.91 -4.50
N LEU A 158 9.38 5.73 -3.71
CA LEU A 158 8.92 6.68 -2.70
C LEU A 158 9.03 6.03 -1.33
N MET A 159 9.71 6.68 -0.38
CA MET A 159 9.73 6.26 1.02
C MET A 159 9.00 7.27 1.89
N LEU A 160 7.94 6.82 2.54
CA LEU A 160 7.25 7.60 3.57
C LEU A 160 7.84 7.28 4.94
N THR A 161 8.44 8.28 5.57
CA THR A 161 8.85 8.20 6.97
C THR A 161 7.64 8.56 7.84
N VAL A 162 7.07 7.55 8.48
CA VAL A 162 5.91 7.69 9.34
C VAL A 162 6.38 7.72 10.78
N ASN A 163 6.07 8.80 11.50
CA ASN A 163 6.29 8.93 12.92
C ASN A 163 4.97 8.74 13.67
N SER A 164 4.93 7.71 14.52
CA SER A 164 3.77 7.32 15.32
C SER A 164 4.09 7.54 16.80
N ARG A 165 3.19 8.22 17.50
CA ARG A 165 3.35 8.54 18.92
C ARG A 165 2.09 8.19 19.70
N ASN A 166 2.28 7.82 20.96
CA ASN A 166 1.20 7.68 21.92
C ASN A 166 1.51 8.57 23.13
N GLU A 167 0.80 9.68 23.24
CA GLU A 167 0.96 10.68 24.31
C GLU A 167 -0.02 10.46 25.48
N GLY A 168 -0.88 9.43 25.38
CA GLY A 168 -1.83 9.01 26.40
C GLY A 168 -1.44 7.66 27.02
N GLU A 169 -2.45 6.87 27.38
CA GLU A 169 -2.30 5.53 27.96
C GLU A 169 -2.16 4.43 26.90
N GLY A 170 -2.01 3.16 27.30
CA GLY A 170 -1.80 2.04 26.37
C GLY A 170 -2.89 1.89 25.30
N ALA A 171 -2.47 1.86 24.03
CA ALA A 171 -3.36 1.60 22.88
C ALA A 171 -3.30 0.12 22.47
N TYR A 172 -4.39 -0.63 22.66
CA TYR A 172 -4.46 -2.05 22.33
C TYR A 172 -4.59 -2.26 20.83
N GLU A 173 -3.91 -3.28 20.31
CA GLU A 173 -3.90 -3.62 18.87
C GLU A 173 -3.68 -2.38 17.99
N ALA A 174 -2.68 -1.59 18.35
CA ALA A 174 -2.37 -0.37 17.61
C ALA A 174 -1.78 -0.75 16.25
N GLU A 175 -2.48 -0.34 15.19
CA GLU A 175 -2.12 -0.60 13.81
C GLU A 175 -2.08 0.70 13.00
N LEU A 176 -1.09 0.84 12.13
CA LEU A 176 -1.04 1.88 11.12
C LEU A 176 -1.74 1.40 9.85
N HIS A 177 -2.78 2.12 9.42
CA HIS A 177 -3.54 1.85 8.20
C HIS A 177 -3.15 2.88 7.14
N ILE A 178 -2.61 2.41 6.02
CA ILE A 178 -2.19 3.22 4.88
C ILE A 178 -3.02 2.83 3.67
N LYS A 179 -3.94 3.70 3.25
CA LYS A 179 -4.62 3.53 1.96
C LYS A 179 -3.70 4.05 0.86
N ILE A 180 -3.40 3.17 -0.09
CA ILE A 180 -2.50 3.48 -1.20
C ILE A 180 -3.32 3.82 -2.47
N PRO A 181 -2.88 4.80 -3.26
CA PRO A 181 -3.51 5.13 -4.53
C PRO A 181 -3.24 4.03 -5.58
N PRO A 182 -4.05 3.93 -6.65
CA PRO A 182 -3.92 2.89 -7.66
C PRO A 182 -2.59 2.92 -8.42
N GLU A 183 -1.93 4.08 -8.51
CA GLU A 183 -0.63 4.30 -9.16
C GLU A 183 0.55 3.81 -8.31
N ALA A 184 0.34 3.45 -7.04
CA ALA A 184 1.41 3.06 -6.13
C ALA A 184 1.26 1.64 -5.60
N ASP A 185 2.38 0.91 -5.59
CA ASP A 185 2.47 -0.45 -5.05
C ASP A 185 3.37 -0.47 -3.81
N TYR A 186 2.96 -1.24 -2.81
CA TYR A 186 3.73 -1.45 -1.59
C TYR A 186 4.92 -2.39 -1.84
N THR A 187 6.13 -1.93 -1.54
CA THR A 187 7.36 -2.71 -1.75
C THR A 187 7.88 -3.35 -0.47
N GLY A 188 7.67 -2.70 0.68
CA GLY A 188 8.16 -3.22 1.96
C GLY A 188 8.46 -2.14 3.00
N VAL A 189 9.00 -2.58 4.13
CA VAL A 189 9.49 -1.70 5.21
C VAL A 189 11.01 -1.48 5.06
N GLU A 190 11.48 -0.28 5.38
CA GLU A 190 12.89 0.05 5.49
C GLU A 190 13.55 -0.75 6.63
N ARG A 191 14.66 -1.42 6.33
CA ARG A 191 15.39 -2.28 7.28
C ARG A 191 16.86 -1.88 7.47
N ASN A 192 17.41 -1.06 6.58
CA ASN A 192 18.83 -0.73 6.59
C ASN A 192 19.14 0.45 7.51
N ASN A 193 18.16 1.30 7.79
CA ASN A 193 18.33 2.46 8.66
C ASN A 193 18.06 2.11 10.13
N LYS A 194 19.11 2.12 10.96
CA LYS A 194 19.02 1.82 12.41
C LYS A 194 18.18 2.82 13.21
N ALA A 195 17.95 4.03 12.68
CA ALA A 195 17.10 5.02 13.31
C ALA A 195 15.60 4.74 13.11
N LEU A 196 15.25 3.87 12.17
CA LEU A 196 13.87 3.51 11.85
C LEU A 196 13.54 2.14 12.43
N ARG A 197 12.35 2.03 13.03
CA ARG A 197 11.83 0.77 13.54
C ARG A 197 11.34 -0.08 12.37
N VAL A 198 11.75 -1.35 12.36
CA VAL A 198 11.22 -2.34 11.43
C VAL A 198 9.86 -2.80 11.95
N LEU A 199 8.82 -2.56 11.17
CA LEU A 199 7.45 -2.99 11.44
C LEU A 199 7.13 -4.29 10.69
N SER A 200 6.17 -5.04 11.23
CA SER A 200 5.47 -6.11 10.51
C SER A 200 4.31 -5.45 9.78
N CYS A 201 4.23 -5.64 8.46
CA CYS A 201 3.19 -5.03 7.65
C CYS A 201 2.65 -6.04 6.66
N ASP A 202 1.33 -6.04 6.50
CA ASP A 202 0.60 -6.88 5.57
C ASP A 202 -0.22 -6.04 4.59
N TYR A 203 -0.32 -6.52 3.36
CA TYR A 203 -1.13 -5.91 2.31
C TYR A 203 -2.53 -6.54 2.28
N LYS A 204 -3.57 -5.70 2.33
CA LYS A 204 -4.96 -6.12 2.30
C LYS A 204 -5.73 -5.36 1.23
N MET A 205 -6.60 -6.07 0.51
CA MET A 205 -7.50 -5.49 -0.48
C MET A 205 -8.95 -5.82 -0.08
N GLU A 206 -9.72 -4.81 0.28
CA GLU A 206 -11.14 -4.93 0.62
C GLU A 206 -11.95 -3.95 -0.23
N ASN A 207 -12.97 -4.45 -0.94
CA ASN A 207 -13.88 -3.62 -1.74
C ASN A 207 -13.13 -2.63 -2.65
N GLU A 208 -12.14 -3.12 -3.41
CA GLU A 208 -11.27 -2.33 -4.30
C GLU A 208 -10.35 -1.31 -3.61
N THR A 209 -10.45 -1.14 -2.28
CA THR A 209 -9.55 -0.28 -1.51
C THR A 209 -8.31 -1.06 -1.11
N ARG A 210 -7.15 -0.60 -1.60
CA ARG A 210 -5.83 -1.17 -1.27
C ARG A 210 -5.30 -0.53 0.02
N THR A 211 -5.03 -1.34 1.03
CA THR A 211 -4.56 -0.88 2.34
C THR A 211 -3.34 -1.68 2.80
N VAL A 212 -2.31 -1.00 3.28
CA VAL A 212 -1.19 -1.61 4.02
C VAL A 212 -1.45 -1.42 5.50
N ILE A 213 -1.42 -2.51 6.26
CA ILE A 213 -1.66 -2.51 7.71
C ILE A 213 -0.35 -2.91 8.38
N CYS A 214 0.15 -2.08 9.29
CA CYS A 214 1.40 -2.32 10.01
C CYS A 214 1.18 -2.35 11.53
N ASP A 215 1.75 -3.34 12.20
CA ASP A 215 1.68 -3.50 13.66
C ASP A 215 2.55 -2.46 14.38
N LEU A 216 1.95 -1.65 15.25
CA LEU A 216 2.66 -0.68 16.09
C LEU A 216 2.88 -1.19 17.53
N GLY A 217 2.02 -2.12 17.98
CA GLY A 217 2.17 -2.83 19.24
C GLY A 217 0.83 -3.20 19.88
N ASN A 218 0.85 -4.19 20.77
CA ASN A 218 -0.31 -4.59 21.55
C ASN A 218 0.06 -4.74 23.05
N PRO A 219 -0.17 -3.71 23.89
CA PRO A 219 -0.53 -2.36 23.50
C PRO A 219 0.70 -1.58 22.99
N MET A 220 0.46 -0.53 22.21
CA MET A 220 1.42 0.57 22.04
C MET A 220 1.45 1.36 23.34
N ALA A 221 2.50 1.17 24.14
CA ALA A 221 2.63 1.74 25.48
C ALA A 221 2.61 3.28 25.50
N ALA A 222 2.26 3.83 26.66
CA ALA A 222 2.31 5.27 26.92
C ALA A 222 3.72 5.85 26.67
N GLY A 223 3.80 7.03 26.06
CA GLY A 223 5.06 7.71 25.74
C GLY A 223 5.85 7.10 24.58
N THR A 224 5.29 6.09 23.89
CA THR A 224 5.94 5.51 22.71
C THR A 224 6.08 6.57 21.61
N ASN A 225 7.27 6.74 21.06
CA ASN A 225 7.54 7.63 19.92
C ASN A 225 8.65 7.00 19.06
N PHE A 226 8.29 6.58 17.84
CA PHE A 226 9.25 6.04 16.89
C PHE A 226 8.86 6.38 15.46
N SER A 227 9.83 6.27 14.56
CA SER A 227 9.62 6.42 13.13
C SER A 227 9.87 5.10 12.40
N ALA A 228 9.10 4.84 11.35
CA ALA A 228 9.27 3.70 10.45
C ALA A 228 9.27 4.20 8.99
N GLY A 229 10.07 3.57 8.14
CA GLY A 229 10.10 3.88 6.70
C GLY A 229 9.25 2.87 5.94
N ILE A 230 8.23 3.32 5.24
CA ILE A 230 7.38 2.48 4.39
C ILE A 230 7.69 2.82 2.93
N ARG A 231 8.05 1.82 2.13
CA ARG A 231 8.51 1.98 0.75
C ARG A 231 7.42 1.60 -0.25
N PHE A 232 7.29 2.42 -1.27
CA PHE A 232 6.37 2.27 -2.38
C PHE A 232 7.10 2.44 -3.71
N THR A 233 6.60 1.77 -4.74
CA THR A 233 6.96 2.02 -6.14
C THR A 233 5.78 2.65 -6.83
N VAL A 234 5.97 3.81 -7.44
CA VAL A 234 4.93 4.48 -8.24
C VAL A 234 5.10 4.07 -9.69
N GLN A 235 4.09 3.40 -10.23
CA GLN A 235 4.08 2.84 -11.57
C GLN A 235 2.97 3.48 -12.42
N HIS A 236 3.22 3.60 -13.73
CA HIS A 236 2.21 3.91 -14.75
C HIS A 236 1.35 5.16 -14.43
N LEU A 237 1.97 6.33 -14.58
CA LEU A 237 1.30 7.63 -14.51
C LEU A 237 0.58 7.91 -15.84
N GLU A 238 -0.50 7.18 -16.11
CA GLU A 238 -1.31 7.33 -17.34
C GLU A 238 -2.36 8.45 -17.22
N ASN A 239 -2.71 8.83 -15.98
CA ASN A 239 -3.71 9.86 -15.72
C ASN A 239 -3.12 11.28 -15.72
N PRO A 240 -3.90 12.30 -16.16
CA PRO A 240 -3.50 13.70 -16.15
C PRO A 240 -3.54 14.36 -14.76
N GLU A 241 -3.81 13.60 -13.69
CA GLU A 241 -3.80 14.15 -12.33
C GLU A 241 -2.36 14.50 -11.94
N LEU A 242 -2.14 15.77 -11.60
CA LEU A 242 -0.82 16.35 -11.29
C LEU A 242 -0.26 15.89 -9.93
N SER A 243 -0.86 14.87 -9.30
CA SER A 243 -0.53 14.47 -7.94
C SER A 243 -1.16 13.13 -7.55
N ILE A 244 -0.50 12.37 -6.69
CA ILE A 244 -1.06 11.17 -6.04
C ILE A 244 -1.28 11.44 -4.55
N GLN A 245 -2.26 10.76 -3.96
CA GLN A 245 -2.64 10.94 -2.56
C GLN A 245 -2.63 9.62 -1.78
N PHE A 246 -2.02 9.65 -0.59
CA PHE A 246 -2.03 8.59 0.40
C PHE A 246 -2.88 9.05 1.60
N GLN A 247 -3.63 8.12 2.21
CA GLN A 247 -4.34 8.39 3.47
C GLN A 247 -3.79 7.47 4.56
N LEU A 248 -3.30 8.06 5.65
CA LEU A 248 -2.69 7.33 6.76
C LEU A 248 -3.42 7.63 8.06
N GLN A 249 -3.68 6.60 8.86
CA GLN A 249 -4.29 6.73 10.18
C GLN A 249 -3.84 5.58 11.08
N VAL A 250 -3.57 5.87 12.36
CA VAL A 250 -3.39 4.83 13.37
C VAL A 250 -4.73 4.51 14.00
N ARG A 251 -5.01 3.23 14.19
CA ARG A 251 -6.23 2.70 14.82
C ARG A 251 -5.85 1.77 15.96
N SER A 252 -6.72 1.68 16.96
CA SER A 252 -6.60 0.78 18.11
C SER A 252 -7.98 0.24 18.48
N SER A 253 -8.03 -0.83 19.27
CA SER A 253 -9.27 -1.43 19.76
C SER A 253 -9.82 -0.80 21.05
N ASN A 254 -9.23 0.32 21.51
CA ASN A 254 -9.71 1.07 22.67
C ASN A 254 -11.13 1.63 22.47
N LYS A 255 -11.92 1.71 23.54
CA LYS A 255 -13.30 2.23 23.48
C LYS A 255 -13.36 3.75 23.32
N ILE A 256 -12.39 4.45 23.91
CA ILE A 256 -12.31 5.92 23.93
C ILE A 256 -11.08 6.33 23.15
N ASN A 257 -11.23 7.33 22.28
CA ASN A 257 -10.18 7.88 21.44
C ASN A 257 -9.32 6.83 20.66
N PRO A 258 -9.93 5.85 19.96
CA PRO A 258 -9.18 4.75 19.34
C PRO A 258 -8.26 5.15 18.19
N ASN A 259 -8.45 6.34 17.60
CA ASN A 259 -7.85 6.70 16.32
C ASN A 259 -6.96 7.94 16.45
N SER A 260 -5.88 7.98 15.67
CA SER A 260 -5.09 9.20 15.50
C SER A 260 -5.76 10.22 14.58
N ASN A 261 -5.12 11.38 14.45
CA ASN A 261 -5.36 12.29 13.33
C ASN A 261 -5.21 11.56 11.99
N LEU A 262 -6.10 11.86 11.04
CA LEU A 262 -5.99 11.42 9.65
C LEU A 262 -4.96 12.29 8.94
N VAL A 263 -3.97 11.68 8.31
CA VAL A 263 -2.98 12.38 7.49
C VAL A 263 -3.24 12.06 6.03
N GLU A 264 -3.61 13.09 5.27
CA GLU A 264 -3.71 13.02 3.82
C GLU A 264 -2.41 13.56 3.23
N PHE A 265 -1.56 12.67 2.74
CA PHE A 265 -0.29 13.02 2.14
C PHE A 265 -0.43 13.08 0.62
N LYS A 266 -0.16 14.24 0.04
CA LYS A 266 -0.24 14.49 -1.40
C LYS A 266 1.18 14.78 -1.91
N ILE A 267 1.58 14.09 -2.98
CA ILE A 267 2.86 14.34 -3.66
C ILE A 267 2.60 14.68 -5.12
N ASP A 268 3.26 15.73 -5.59
CA ASP A 268 3.05 16.26 -6.93
C ASP A 268 3.82 15.44 -7.97
N ILE A 269 3.25 15.38 -9.17
CA ILE A 269 3.82 14.72 -10.34
C ILE A 269 4.37 15.81 -11.26
N SER A 270 5.64 15.67 -11.62
CA SER A 270 6.35 16.58 -12.50
C SER A 270 6.84 15.87 -13.76
N ALA A 271 6.83 16.58 -14.88
CA ALA A 271 7.49 16.16 -16.11
C ALA A 271 8.83 16.91 -16.24
N ILE A 272 9.92 16.18 -16.38
CA ILE A 272 11.27 16.71 -16.58
C ILE A 272 11.82 16.11 -17.86
N ALA A 273 11.93 16.94 -18.90
CA ALA A 273 12.59 16.56 -20.14
C ALA A 273 13.86 17.38 -20.32
N GLN A 274 14.93 16.73 -20.75
CA GLN A 274 16.22 17.37 -20.98
C GLN A 274 16.63 17.10 -22.42
N VAL A 275 16.39 18.09 -23.27
CA VAL A 275 16.68 17.99 -24.70
C VAL A 275 18.06 18.53 -24.98
N GLN A 276 18.90 17.70 -25.59
CA GLN A 276 20.21 18.08 -26.09
C GLN A 276 20.18 18.14 -27.61
N ILE A 277 20.76 19.21 -28.17
CA ILE A 277 21.11 19.29 -29.58
C ILE A 277 22.61 19.07 -29.75
N ARG A 278 22.98 18.26 -30.73
CA ARG A 278 24.37 18.04 -31.14
C ARG A 278 24.49 18.34 -32.63
N GLY A 279 25.63 18.88 -33.03
CA GLY A 279 25.89 19.24 -34.43
C GLY A 279 27.33 18.90 -34.80
N VAL A 280 27.54 18.36 -36.00
CA VAL A 280 28.87 18.10 -36.56
C VAL A 280 28.91 18.45 -38.04
N SER A 281 30.08 18.88 -38.51
CA SER A 281 30.34 19.17 -39.92
C SER A 281 31.41 18.22 -40.46
N HIS A 282 31.15 17.64 -41.63
CA HIS A 282 32.03 16.72 -42.33
C HIS A 282 32.24 17.19 -43.78
N PRO A 283 33.45 17.64 -44.17
CA PRO A 283 34.63 17.84 -43.32
C PRO A 283 34.49 19.07 -42.40
N PRO A 284 35.19 19.12 -41.24
CA PRO A 284 35.10 20.26 -40.31
C PRO A 284 35.83 21.52 -40.83
N GLN A 285 36.67 21.38 -41.84
CA GLN A 285 37.38 22.49 -42.48
C GLN A 285 37.64 22.17 -43.95
N ILE A 286 37.67 23.21 -44.78
CA ILE A 286 38.08 23.15 -46.18
C ILE A 286 39.37 23.96 -46.33
N VAL A 287 40.38 23.36 -46.94
CA VAL A 287 41.65 24.02 -47.26
C VAL A 287 41.57 24.60 -48.67
N LEU A 288 41.85 25.89 -48.81
CA LEU A 288 41.90 26.58 -50.11
C LEU A 288 43.36 26.78 -50.55
N PRO A 289 43.65 26.77 -51.87
CA PRO A 289 42.72 26.56 -53.00
C PRO A 289 42.34 25.08 -53.19
N ILE A 290 41.15 24.83 -53.73
CA ILE A 290 40.67 23.46 -54.02
C ILE A 290 41.45 22.90 -55.22
N HIS A 291 42.05 21.71 -55.05
CA HIS A 291 42.84 21.09 -56.11
C HIS A 291 41.96 20.70 -57.30
N ASN A 292 42.39 21.08 -58.52
CA ASN A 292 41.72 20.75 -59.79
C ASN A 292 40.33 21.38 -60.00
N TRP A 293 39.90 22.29 -59.12
CA TRP A 293 38.68 23.05 -59.32
C TRP A 293 38.91 24.22 -60.27
N LYS A 294 37.98 24.43 -61.20
CA LYS A 294 37.96 25.57 -62.14
C LYS A 294 36.56 26.16 -62.18
N PRO A 295 36.42 27.50 -62.21
CA PRO A 295 35.11 28.14 -62.32
C PRO A 295 34.36 27.69 -63.58
N LYS A 296 33.07 27.42 -63.44
CA LYS A 296 32.12 27.17 -64.53
C LYS A 296 30.91 28.08 -64.37
N ASP A 297 30.44 28.63 -65.49
CA ASP A 297 29.29 29.54 -65.50
C ASP A 297 27.97 28.81 -65.18
N GLU A 298 27.82 27.57 -65.66
CA GLU A 298 26.64 26.71 -65.41
C GLU A 298 27.10 25.34 -64.88
N PRO A 299 27.28 25.19 -63.55
CA PRO A 299 27.68 23.91 -62.96
C PRO A 299 26.50 22.91 -63.00
N THR A 300 26.76 21.70 -63.46
CA THR A 300 25.74 20.63 -63.57
C THR A 300 25.99 19.45 -62.62
N LYS A 301 27.20 19.35 -62.09
CA LYS A 301 27.66 18.29 -61.17
C LYS A 301 28.15 18.90 -59.86
N GLU A 302 28.04 18.15 -58.77
CA GLU A 302 28.48 18.57 -57.43
C GLU A 302 29.95 19.03 -57.42
N ASP A 303 30.85 18.27 -58.04
CA ASP A 303 32.29 18.56 -58.11
C ASP A 303 32.63 19.89 -58.82
N GLU A 304 31.70 20.42 -59.64
CA GLU A 304 31.87 21.69 -60.34
C GLU A 304 31.56 22.89 -59.44
N ILE A 305 30.77 22.70 -58.39
CA ILE A 305 30.46 23.72 -57.38
C ILE A 305 31.59 23.80 -56.37
N GLY A 306 31.99 22.66 -55.80
CA GLY A 306 32.98 22.59 -54.75
C GLY A 306 32.94 21.29 -53.96
N PRO A 307 33.75 21.15 -52.90
CA PRO A 307 33.73 19.97 -52.05
C PRO A 307 32.40 19.85 -51.31
N LEU A 308 31.91 18.61 -51.17
CA LEU A 308 30.75 18.30 -50.35
C LEU A 308 31.02 18.64 -48.88
N VAL A 309 30.03 19.28 -48.24
CA VAL A 309 30.02 19.55 -46.79
C VAL A 309 28.69 19.08 -46.22
N GLU A 310 28.77 18.11 -45.32
CA GLU A 310 27.62 17.56 -44.61
C GLU A 310 27.54 18.18 -43.20
N HIS A 311 26.40 18.77 -42.87
CA HIS A 311 26.10 19.22 -41.52
C HIS A 311 25.02 18.32 -40.93
N ILE A 312 25.37 17.60 -39.87
CA ILE A 312 24.49 16.64 -39.20
C ILE A 312 24.06 17.25 -37.88
N TYR A 313 22.75 17.39 -37.67
CA TYR A 313 22.15 17.84 -36.42
C TYR A 313 21.34 16.71 -35.80
N GLU A 314 21.62 16.41 -34.53
CA GLU A 314 20.94 15.38 -33.75
C GLU A 314 20.21 16.04 -32.58
N LEU A 315 18.92 15.76 -32.44
CA LEU A 315 18.10 16.14 -31.30
C LEU A 315 17.84 14.90 -30.45
N HIS A 316 18.26 14.94 -29.19
CA HIS A 316 18.15 13.79 -28.30
C HIS A 316 17.59 14.20 -26.95
N ASN A 317 16.47 13.60 -26.54
CA ASN A 317 15.94 13.76 -25.19
C ASN A 317 16.66 12.77 -24.27
N ILE A 318 17.55 13.28 -23.43
CA ILE A 318 18.25 12.51 -22.39
C ILE A 318 17.50 12.52 -21.06
N GLY A 319 16.44 13.32 -20.95
CA GLY A 319 15.60 13.37 -19.76
C GLY A 319 14.60 12.20 -19.72
N PRO A 320 14.04 11.93 -18.52
CA PRO A 320 13.14 10.81 -18.33
C PRO A 320 11.76 11.01 -18.96
N SER A 321 11.24 12.24 -18.96
CA SER A 321 9.90 12.51 -19.48
C SER A 321 9.92 12.66 -20.99
N ALA A 322 8.97 12.03 -21.66
CA ALA A 322 8.73 12.22 -23.08
C ALA A 322 8.24 13.65 -23.39
N ILE A 323 8.49 14.10 -24.61
CA ILE A 323 7.99 15.36 -25.14
C ILE A 323 7.05 15.04 -26.28
N ASN A 324 5.89 15.69 -26.32
CA ASN A 324 4.94 15.52 -27.40
C ASN A 324 5.43 16.19 -28.68
N ASP A 325 5.71 17.50 -28.61
CA ASP A 325 6.10 18.31 -29.77
C ASP A 325 7.31 19.20 -29.43
N THR A 326 8.22 19.33 -30.40
CA THR A 326 9.38 20.23 -30.32
C THR A 326 9.71 20.76 -31.71
N VAL A 327 10.34 21.93 -31.79
CA VAL A 327 10.70 22.58 -33.05
C VAL A 327 12.20 22.87 -33.06
N LEU A 328 12.88 22.39 -34.09
CA LEU A 328 14.28 22.68 -34.36
C LEU A 328 14.39 23.75 -35.45
N TYR A 329 15.05 24.87 -35.14
CA TYR A 329 15.39 25.91 -36.10
C TYR A 329 16.86 25.78 -36.51
N VAL A 330 17.10 25.63 -37.81
CA VAL A 330 18.46 25.60 -38.38
C VAL A 330 18.63 26.82 -39.27
N GLU A 331 19.50 27.75 -38.85
CA GLU A 331 19.89 28.88 -39.68
C GLU A 331 21.05 28.45 -40.60
N TRP A 332 20.86 28.59 -41.91
CA TRP A 332 21.83 28.15 -42.90
C TRP A 332 22.43 29.33 -43.69
N PRO A 333 23.76 29.48 -43.73
CA PRO A 333 24.41 30.57 -44.46
C PRO A 333 24.49 30.26 -45.97
N VAL A 334 23.38 30.44 -46.69
CA VAL A 334 23.32 30.24 -48.15
C VAL A 334 24.13 31.28 -48.91
N LEU A 335 24.09 32.55 -48.47
CA LEU A 335 24.68 33.70 -49.15
C LEU A 335 25.60 34.49 -48.22
N SER A 336 26.70 34.99 -48.78
CA SER A 336 27.52 36.04 -48.18
C SER A 336 27.55 37.23 -49.15
N LYS A 337 26.94 38.35 -48.75
CA LYS A 337 26.66 39.51 -49.63
C LYS A 337 25.81 39.11 -50.85
N THR A 338 26.45 38.85 -51.98
CA THR A 338 25.82 38.46 -53.26
C THR A 338 26.35 37.14 -53.79
N GLU A 339 27.26 36.48 -53.06
CA GLU A 339 27.91 35.23 -53.47
C GLU A 339 27.33 34.06 -52.69
N LEU A 340 27.15 32.92 -53.37
CA LEU A 340 26.75 31.66 -52.74
C LEU A 340 27.89 31.14 -51.86
N LEU A 341 27.59 30.81 -50.61
CA LEU A 341 28.55 30.29 -49.65
C LEU A 341 28.42 28.76 -49.52
N LEU A 342 27.36 28.29 -48.85
CA LEU A 342 27.06 26.87 -48.71
C LEU A 342 25.76 26.54 -49.43
N TYR A 343 25.88 25.93 -50.61
CA TYR A 343 24.75 25.52 -51.44
C TYR A 343 24.13 24.21 -50.91
N ILE A 344 22.81 24.22 -50.66
CA ILE A 344 22.08 23.04 -50.17
C ILE A 344 21.64 22.18 -51.35
N LEU A 345 22.21 20.99 -51.46
CA LEU A 345 21.85 19.98 -52.47
C LEU A 345 20.59 19.20 -52.05
N HIS A 346 20.59 18.65 -50.84
CA HIS A 346 19.48 17.86 -50.33
C HIS A 346 19.47 17.87 -48.80
N ILE A 347 18.33 17.50 -48.20
CA ILE A 347 18.16 17.36 -46.76
C ILE A 347 17.67 15.93 -46.50
N GLN A 348 18.32 15.22 -45.58
CA GLN A 348 17.88 13.89 -45.14
C GLN A 348 17.42 13.98 -43.69
N THR A 349 16.34 13.27 -43.38
CA THR A 349 15.76 13.23 -42.03
C THR A 349 15.70 11.79 -41.53
N HIS A 350 16.04 11.59 -40.25
CA HIS A 350 15.95 10.29 -39.59
C HIS A 350 15.14 10.42 -38.30
N GLY A 351 14.08 9.62 -38.16
CA GLY A 351 13.19 9.65 -37.00
C GLY A 351 11.87 10.40 -37.25
N PRO A 352 11.08 10.68 -36.20
CA PRO A 352 9.75 11.25 -36.30
C PRO A 352 9.79 12.78 -36.49
N LEU A 353 10.39 13.25 -37.60
CA LEU A 353 10.53 14.67 -37.88
C LEU A 353 10.18 15.03 -39.33
N GLN A 354 9.60 16.22 -39.50
CA GLN A 354 9.32 16.82 -40.79
C GLN A 354 10.07 18.15 -40.90
N CYS A 355 10.80 18.33 -41.99
CA CYS A 355 11.55 19.57 -42.25
C CYS A 355 10.85 20.40 -43.33
N GLN A 356 10.77 21.70 -43.10
CA GLN A 356 10.30 22.68 -44.07
C GLN A 356 11.40 23.72 -44.29
N THR A 357 11.70 24.03 -45.55
CA THR A 357 12.68 25.05 -45.91
C THR A 357 11.99 26.35 -46.28
N SER A 358 12.61 27.49 -45.92
CA SER A 358 12.09 28.82 -46.27
C SER A 358 12.29 29.18 -47.75
N SER A 359 13.25 28.53 -48.40
CA SER A 359 13.60 28.70 -49.82
C SER A 359 13.68 27.35 -50.52
N ALA A 360 13.53 27.36 -51.85
CA ALA A 360 13.78 26.18 -52.67
C ALA A 360 15.23 25.70 -52.49
N ILE A 361 15.39 24.41 -52.19
CA ILE A 361 16.71 23.75 -52.19
C ILE A 361 17.04 23.32 -53.62
N ASN A 362 18.33 23.15 -53.90
CA ASN A 362 18.85 22.77 -55.21
C ASN A 362 18.29 23.57 -56.42
N SER A 363 18.26 24.91 -56.32
CA SER A 363 17.69 25.78 -57.38
C SER A 363 18.42 25.72 -58.73
N LEU A 364 19.66 25.24 -58.76
CA LEU A 364 20.48 25.03 -59.98
C LEU A 364 20.26 23.64 -60.60
N GLU A 365 19.39 22.79 -60.01
CA GLU A 365 19.11 21.42 -60.47
C GLU A 365 20.36 20.54 -60.65
N VAL A 366 21.35 20.74 -59.77
CA VAL A 366 22.62 20.02 -59.79
C VAL A 366 22.38 18.56 -59.40
N LYS A 367 23.02 17.63 -60.11
CA LYS A 367 22.82 16.18 -59.96
C LYS A 367 24.06 15.46 -59.45
#